data_AF-A0A426YDI0-F1
#
_entry.id   AF-A0A426YDI0-F1
#
_cell.length_a   1.000
_cell.length_b   1.000
_cell.length_c   1.000
_cell.angle_alpha   90.00
_cell.angle_beta   90.00
_cell.angle_gamma   90.00
#
_symmetry.space_group_name_H-M   'P 1'
#
loop_
_entity.id
_entity.type
_entity.pdbx_description
1 polymer ?
#
loop_
_entity_poly.entity_id
_entity_poly.type
_entity_poly.pdbx_seq_one_letter_code
_entity_poly.pdbx_strand_id
1 'polypeptide(L)'
;MPASVSLSLSLPLSPAASPRSDPSVAASPFGAFRRFGLRFCGLRREVLSLRSLTSEATGRISPYAARGISKKVLAAAKSNGSPTKGFDYDLVIIGAGVGGHGAALHAVEKGLKTAIIEGDIVGGTCVNRGCVPSKALLAVSGRMRELQDEHHLKALGLQVASAGYDRQSVADHANNLASKIRSNLTNSMKALGVDILTGVGTVVGSQRVKYGKVGFPDTEVTARNIIIATGSVPFVPNGIEVDG
;
A
#
# COMPACT_ATOMS: atom_id res chain seq x y z
N MET A 1 51.55 33.35 7.33
CA MET A 1 52.97 33.41 7.75
C MET A 1 53.01 33.26 9.27
N PRO A 2 53.89 32.45 9.89
CA PRO A 2 54.48 31.13 9.56
C PRO A 2 53.60 30.02 10.25
N ALA A 3 53.83 28.71 10.28
CA ALA A 3 55.04 27.89 10.22
C ALA A 3 54.73 26.49 9.64
N SER A 4 55.75 25.97 8.97
CA SER A 4 55.93 24.63 8.40
C SER A 4 55.93 23.52 9.45
N VAL A 5 55.52 22.29 9.11
CA VAL A 5 56.32 21.06 9.29
C VAL A 5 55.97 20.05 8.20
N SER A 6 57.01 19.46 7.60
CA SER A 6 57.03 18.45 6.54
C SER A 6 57.44 17.09 7.12
N LEU A 7 57.53 16.08 6.25
CA LEU A 7 58.02 14.69 6.37
C LEU A 7 56.95 13.62 6.69
N SER A 8 56.64 12.59 5.89
CA SER A 8 57.30 11.74 4.86
C SER A 8 57.70 10.34 5.38
N LEU A 9 57.21 9.30 4.69
CA LEU A 9 57.61 7.86 4.67
C LEU A 9 57.40 7.08 5.99
N SER A 10 56.99 5.80 6.05
CA SER A 10 57.38 4.63 5.25
C SER A 10 56.42 3.45 5.53
N LEU A 11 56.32 2.48 4.61
CA LEU A 11 55.62 1.18 4.72
C LEU A 11 56.15 0.25 5.84
N PRO A 12 55.46 -0.88 6.10
CA PRO A 12 56.07 -2.14 5.63
C PRO A 12 55.10 -3.13 4.95
N LEU A 13 55.74 -4.18 4.42
CA LEU A 13 55.38 -5.15 3.40
C LEU A 13 54.79 -6.47 3.98
N SER A 14 53.72 -7.01 3.37
CA SER A 14 53.46 -8.44 3.02
C SER A 14 53.41 -9.58 4.09
N PRO A 15 53.08 -10.86 3.77
CA PRO A 15 52.17 -11.48 2.76
C PRO A 15 51.36 -12.71 3.29
N ALA A 16 50.78 -13.51 2.37
CA ALA A 16 50.33 -14.93 2.45
C ALA A 16 48.83 -15.15 2.72
N ALA A 17 48.09 -16.11 2.12
CA ALA A 17 48.33 -17.25 1.23
C ALA A 17 46.95 -17.60 0.58
N SER A 18 46.81 -17.73 -0.74
CA SER A 18 46.92 -18.96 -1.56
C SER A 18 45.57 -19.67 -1.88
N PRO A 19 45.50 -20.38 -3.02
CA PRO A 19 44.28 -20.63 -3.80
C PRO A 19 43.82 -22.09 -3.75
N ARG A 20 42.69 -22.40 -4.42
CA ARG A 20 42.25 -23.69 -5.04
C ARG A 20 40.70 -23.68 -5.04
N SER A 21 39.95 -24.14 -6.04
CA SER A 21 40.20 -25.09 -7.12
C SER A 21 39.02 -25.07 -8.10
N ASP A 22 39.28 -25.12 -9.40
CA ASP A 22 38.36 -25.75 -10.35
C ASP A 22 38.32 -27.27 -10.10
N PRO A 23 37.21 -27.94 -10.46
CA PRO A 23 37.37 -28.89 -11.54
C PRO A 23 36.23 -28.81 -12.58
N SER A 24 36.68 -28.88 -13.82
CA SER A 24 36.00 -29.44 -14.99
C SER A 24 35.13 -30.67 -14.70
N VAL A 25 34.03 -30.83 -15.44
CA VAL A 25 33.77 -31.96 -16.38
C VAL A 25 32.27 -32.14 -16.65
N ALA A 26 31.99 -32.44 -17.93
CA ALA A 26 30.88 -33.20 -18.50
C ALA A 26 29.55 -32.50 -18.79
N ALA A 27 29.37 -32.34 -20.11
CA ALA A 27 28.10 -32.29 -20.79
C ALA A 27 27.33 -33.63 -20.70
N SER A 28 26.01 -33.48 -20.91
CA SER A 28 24.98 -34.46 -21.31
C SER A 28 24.25 -35.23 -20.18
N PRO A 29 23.01 -35.72 -20.41
CA PRO A 29 22.09 -35.52 -21.54
C PRO A 29 20.71 -34.98 -21.12
N PHE A 30 19.92 -34.63 -22.14
CA PHE A 30 18.49 -34.35 -22.09
C PHE A 30 17.73 -35.34 -21.18
N GLY A 31 17.24 -34.83 -20.04
CA GLY A 31 16.29 -35.51 -19.16
C GLY A 31 14.97 -34.76 -19.14
N ALA A 32 13.92 -35.40 -19.64
CA ALA A 32 12.58 -34.86 -19.82
C ALA A 32 12.03 -34.14 -18.57
N PHE A 33 11.99 -32.80 -18.63
CA PHE A 33 11.27 -32.01 -17.64
C PHE A 33 9.77 -32.22 -17.84
N ARG A 34 9.18 -33.02 -16.96
CA ARG A 34 7.73 -33.13 -16.79
C ARG A 34 7.15 -31.73 -16.64
N ARG A 35 6.15 -31.44 -17.47
CA ARG A 35 5.40 -30.19 -17.51
C ARG A 35 4.65 -30.01 -16.18
N PHE A 36 5.30 -29.42 -15.19
CA PHE A 36 4.61 -28.96 -13.99
C PHE A 36 3.79 -27.73 -14.37
N GLY A 37 2.48 -27.91 -14.42
CA GLY A 37 1.52 -26.85 -14.72
C GLY A 37 1.50 -25.82 -13.61
N LEU A 38 2.34 -24.80 -13.71
CA LEU A 38 2.17 -23.55 -12.99
C LEU A 38 1.05 -22.77 -13.67
N ARG A 39 -0.16 -22.85 -13.10
CA ARG A 39 -1.23 -21.89 -13.41
C ARG A 39 -0.81 -20.54 -12.86
N PHE A 40 -0.17 -19.75 -13.71
CA PHE A 40 -0.06 -18.31 -13.52
C PHE A 40 -1.49 -17.74 -13.58
N CYS A 41 -2.03 -17.32 -12.44
CA CYS A 41 -3.30 -16.61 -12.38
C CYS A 41 -3.03 -15.14 -12.72
N GLY A 42 -3.08 -14.80 -14.02
CA GLY A 42 -2.94 -13.40 -14.44
C GLY A 42 -2.96 -13.23 -15.96
N LEU A 43 -3.91 -12.39 -16.41
CA LEU A 43 -4.14 -11.90 -17.77
C LEU A 43 -4.81 -12.87 -18.75
N ARG A 44 -6.12 -12.65 -18.95
CA ARG A 44 -6.87 -13.13 -20.12
C ARG A 44 -6.23 -12.58 -21.40
N ARG A 45 -5.80 -13.51 -22.25
CA ARG A 45 -5.34 -13.33 -23.62
C ARG A 45 -6.54 -13.46 -24.56
N GLU A 46 -7.30 -12.40 -24.79
CA GLU A 46 -8.34 -12.34 -25.82
C GLU A 46 -8.63 -10.87 -26.15
N VAL A 47 -7.69 -10.19 -26.82
CA VAL A 47 -8.00 -9.02 -27.63
C VAL A 47 -7.14 -9.15 -28.88
N LEU A 48 -7.77 -9.01 -30.04
CA LEU A 48 -7.26 -9.18 -31.42
C LEU A 48 -7.60 -10.53 -32.06
N SER A 49 -8.89 -10.74 -32.32
CA SER A 49 -9.31 -11.38 -33.57
C SER A 49 -10.22 -10.43 -34.32
N LEU A 50 -9.61 -9.56 -35.14
CA LEU A 50 -10.31 -8.78 -36.16
C LEU A 50 -10.61 -9.73 -37.32
N ARG A 51 -11.85 -10.20 -37.42
CA ARG A 51 -12.41 -10.70 -38.67
C ARG A 51 -13.63 -9.88 -39.03
N SER A 52 -13.49 -9.20 -40.15
CA SER A 52 -14.56 -8.62 -40.97
C SER A 52 -15.64 -9.65 -41.29
N LEU A 53 -16.86 -9.14 -41.53
CA LEU A 53 -17.95 -9.62 -42.42
C LEU A 53 -19.29 -9.30 -41.73
N THR A 54 -20.00 -8.25 -42.16
CA THR A 54 -21.06 -8.27 -43.20
C THR A 54 -22.14 -9.33 -42.97
N SER A 55 -23.31 -8.80 -42.60
CA SER A 55 -24.70 -9.25 -42.85
C SER A 55 -25.13 -10.71 -42.62
N GLU A 56 -26.23 -10.80 -41.86
CA GLU A 56 -27.27 -11.83 -41.88
C GLU A 56 -26.95 -13.24 -41.38
N ALA A 57 -27.38 -13.51 -40.14
CA ALA A 57 -28.34 -14.59 -39.86
C ALA A 57 -28.82 -14.56 -38.39
N THR A 58 -30.13 -14.55 -38.25
CA THR A 58 -30.99 -14.98 -37.14
C THR A 58 -30.32 -15.65 -35.93
N GLY A 59 -30.31 -14.91 -34.81
CA GLY A 59 -30.14 -15.46 -33.47
C GLY A 59 -30.40 -14.35 -32.46
N ARG A 60 -31.41 -14.51 -31.60
CA ARG A 60 -31.74 -13.54 -30.55
C ARG A 60 -30.52 -13.34 -29.66
N ILE A 61 -29.83 -12.21 -29.84
CA ILE A 61 -28.80 -11.74 -28.91
C ILE A 61 -29.54 -11.27 -27.67
N SER A 62 -29.58 -12.14 -26.67
CA SER A 62 -29.87 -11.75 -25.29
C SER A 62 -28.89 -10.62 -24.94
N PRO A 63 -29.36 -9.42 -24.56
CA PRO A 63 -28.45 -8.40 -24.09
C PRO A 63 -27.80 -8.98 -22.85
N TYR A 64 -26.49 -9.19 -22.89
CA TYR A 64 -25.69 -9.49 -21.72
C TYR A 64 -25.98 -8.36 -20.74
N ALA A 65 -26.85 -8.65 -19.77
CA ALA A 65 -27.31 -7.68 -18.81
C ALA A 65 -26.07 -7.14 -18.12
N ALA A 66 -25.75 -5.88 -18.39
CA ALA A 66 -24.94 -5.10 -17.47
C ALA A 66 -25.58 -5.34 -16.11
N ARG A 67 -24.88 -6.04 -15.20
CA ARG A 67 -25.34 -6.27 -13.84
C ARG A 67 -25.47 -4.89 -13.21
N GLY A 68 -26.65 -4.30 -13.35
CA GLY A 68 -26.99 -3.03 -12.76
C GLY A 68 -26.77 -3.17 -11.27
N ILE A 69 -25.98 -2.26 -10.70
CA ILE A 69 -25.88 -2.12 -9.26
C ILE A 69 -27.32 -1.89 -8.77
N SER A 70 -27.86 -2.86 -8.04
CA SER A 70 -29.27 -2.85 -7.66
C SER A 70 -29.55 -1.56 -6.87
N LYS A 71 -30.64 -0.85 -7.19
CA LYS A 71 -31.02 0.42 -6.52
C LYS A 71 -31.04 0.31 -4.99
N LYS A 72 -31.20 -0.90 -4.45
CA LYS A 72 -31.10 -1.23 -3.02
C LYS A 72 -29.68 -1.05 -2.44
N VAL A 73 -28.63 -1.39 -3.19
CA VAL A 73 -27.22 -1.18 -2.81
C VAL A 73 -26.88 0.30 -2.84
N LEU A 74 -27.37 1.03 -3.84
CA LEU A 74 -27.17 2.48 -3.95
C LEU A 74 -27.92 3.27 -2.85
N ALA A 75 -29.08 2.77 -2.41
CA ALA A 75 -29.86 3.36 -1.32
C ALA A 75 -29.29 3.01 0.07
N ALA A 76 -28.80 1.77 0.26
CA ALA A 76 -28.08 1.37 1.47
C ALA A 76 -26.74 2.12 1.63
N ALA A 77 -26.08 2.46 0.52
CA ALA A 77 -24.82 3.21 0.53
C ALA A 77 -24.96 4.69 0.93
N LYS A 78 -26.18 5.25 1.05
CA LYS A 78 -26.40 6.66 1.40
C LYS A 78 -26.54 6.92 2.91
N SER A 79 -26.63 5.88 3.73
CA SER A 79 -26.79 6.03 5.18
C SER A 79 -26.09 4.90 5.91
N ASN A 80 -25.50 5.20 7.06
CA ASN A 80 -24.73 4.29 7.92
C ASN A 80 -25.60 3.21 8.60
N GLY A 81 -26.36 2.44 7.83
CA GLY A 81 -27.28 1.43 8.37
C GLY A 81 -28.24 1.95 9.44
N SER A 82 -28.85 1.04 10.18
CA SER A 82 -29.53 1.31 11.45
C SER A 82 -29.08 0.25 12.44
N PRO A 83 -28.68 0.62 13.67
CA PRO A 83 -28.10 -0.34 14.59
C PRO A 83 -29.15 -1.35 15.02
N THR A 84 -28.72 -2.58 15.26
CA THR A 84 -29.61 -3.57 15.86
C THR A 84 -29.96 -3.18 17.30
N LYS A 85 -31.21 -3.46 17.73
CA LYS A 85 -31.70 -3.12 19.08
C LYS A 85 -30.71 -3.54 20.18
N GLY A 86 -30.35 -2.59 21.04
CA GLY A 86 -29.51 -2.82 22.24
C GLY A 86 -28.03 -2.48 22.08
N PHE A 87 -27.57 -2.06 20.90
CA PHE A 87 -26.20 -1.57 20.68
C PHE A 87 -26.20 -0.20 20.00
N ASP A 88 -25.14 0.59 20.23
CA ASP A 88 -24.93 1.86 19.54
C ASP A 88 -24.56 1.65 18.07
N TYR A 89 -23.83 0.56 17.80
CA TYR A 89 -23.29 0.15 16.50
C TYR A 89 -23.45 -1.36 16.27
N ASP A 90 -23.60 -1.76 15.01
CA ASP A 90 -23.50 -3.19 14.64
C ASP A 90 -22.03 -3.63 14.57
N LEU A 91 -21.14 -2.71 14.20
CA LEU A 91 -19.71 -2.94 14.09
C LEU A 91 -18.92 -1.71 14.56
N VAL A 92 -17.98 -1.94 15.47
CA VAL A 92 -16.92 -0.98 15.81
C VAL A 92 -15.58 -1.51 15.33
N ILE A 93 -14.81 -0.66 14.66
CA ILE A 93 -13.48 -0.98 14.14
C ILE A 93 -12.46 -0.13 14.88
N ILE A 94 -11.44 -0.76 15.47
CA ILE A 94 -10.35 -0.04 16.16
C ILE A 94 -9.15 0.05 15.21
N GLY A 95 -8.87 1.25 14.73
CA GLY A 95 -7.80 1.58 13.78
C GLY A 95 -8.33 1.88 12.38
N ALA A 96 -8.00 3.06 11.85
CA ALA A 96 -8.36 3.53 10.50
C ALA A 96 -7.21 3.39 9.50
N GLY A 97 -6.38 2.35 9.65
CA GLY A 97 -5.48 1.89 8.60
C GLY A 97 -6.23 1.32 7.38
N VAL A 98 -5.50 0.93 6.33
CA VAL A 98 -6.11 0.37 5.11
C VAL A 98 -7.02 -0.85 5.37
N GLY A 99 -6.68 -1.68 6.37
CA GLY A 99 -7.51 -2.82 6.76
C GLY A 99 -8.83 -2.40 7.43
N GLY A 100 -8.76 -1.47 8.39
CA GLY A 100 -9.95 -0.95 9.06
C GLY A 100 -10.84 -0.13 8.12
N HIS A 101 -10.24 0.66 7.24
CA HIS A 101 -10.95 1.40 6.20
C HIS A 101 -11.71 0.44 5.27
N GLY A 102 -11.05 -0.60 4.74
CA GLY A 102 -11.70 -1.59 3.87
C GLY A 102 -12.84 -2.34 4.58
N ALA A 103 -12.64 -2.70 5.86
CA ALA A 103 -13.69 -3.31 6.68
C ALA A 103 -14.90 -2.37 6.87
N ALA A 104 -14.67 -1.07 7.08
CA ALA A 104 -15.73 -0.08 7.24
C ALA A 104 -16.56 0.07 5.96
N LEU A 105 -15.91 0.20 4.80
CA LEU A 105 -16.58 0.26 3.51
C LEU A 105 -17.47 -0.97 3.31
N HIS A 106 -16.92 -2.16 3.54
CA HIS A 106 -17.65 -3.40 3.36
C HIS A 106 -18.84 -3.54 4.33
N ALA A 107 -18.67 -3.11 5.58
CA ALA A 107 -19.74 -3.14 6.57
C ALA A 107 -20.92 -2.25 6.17
N VAL A 108 -20.65 -1.03 5.68
CA VAL A 108 -21.69 -0.14 5.16
C VAL A 108 -22.35 -0.71 3.91
N GLU A 109 -21.61 -1.33 3.00
CA GLU A 109 -22.19 -2.04 1.84
C GLU A 109 -23.16 -3.15 2.26
N LYS A 110 -22.96 -3.76 3.43
CA LYS A 110 -23.87 -4.74 4.03
C LYS A 110 -25.01 -4.12 4.85
N GLY A 111 -25.07 -2.79 4.93
CA GLY A 111 -26.10 -2.05 5.65
C GLY A 111 -25.93 -2.04 7.17
N LEU A 112 -24.72 -2.33 7.68
CA LEU A 112 -24.41 -2.30 9.10
C LEU A 112 -24.11 -0.88 9.56
N LYS A 113 -24.65 -0.49 10.73
CA LYS A 113 -24.22 0.77 11.36
C LYS A 113 -22.82 0.62 11.93
N THR A 114 -21.90 1.37 11.37
CA THR A 114 -20.45 1.19 11.58
C THR A 114 -19.81 2.45 12.14
N ALA A 115 -18.96 2.26 13.16
CA ALA A 115 -18.03 3.27 13.65
C ALA A 115 -16.59 2.78 13.49
N ILE A 116 -15.68 3.72 13.25
CA ILE A 116 -14.24 3.49 13.24
C ILE A 116 -13.56 4.42 14.23
N ILE A 117 -12.73 3.86 15.09
CA ILE A 117 -11.98 4.60 16.12
C ILE A 117 -10.54 4.77 15.63
N GLU A 118 -10.05 6.00 15.58
CA GLU A 118 -8.67 6.33 15.19
C GLU A 118 -8.06 7.35 16.15
N GLY A 119 -6.87 7.04 16.67
CA GLY A 119 -6.16 7.87 17.64
C GLY A 119 -5.18 8.85 17.03
N ASP A 120 -4.76 8.60 15.79
CA ASP A 120 -3.79 9.40 15.04
C ASP A 120 -4.46 9.92 13.74
N ILE A 121 -3.92 9.56 12.57
CA ILE A 121 -4.40 10.00 11.26
C ILE A 121 -4.94 8.83 10.44
N VAL A 122 -6.09 9.05 9.81
CA VAL A 122 -6.71 8.10 8.88
C VAL A 122 -5.72 7.66 7.80
N GLY A 123 -5.78 6.39 7.41
CA GLY A 123 -4.88 5.75 6.46
C GLY A 123 -3.76 4.92 7.12
N GLY A 124 -3.52 5.12 8.43
CA GLY A 124 -2.56 4.35 9.23
C GLY A 124 -1.15 4.34 8.63
N THR A 125 -0.38 3.29 8.92
CA THR A 125 1.03 3.17 8.48
C THR A 125 1.17 3.20 6.96
N CYS A 126 0.34 2.43 6.24
CA CYS A 126 0.47 2.23 4.80
C CYS A 126 0.41 3.54 4.00
N VAL A 127 -0.56 4.41 4.32
CA VAL A 127 -0.78 5.67 3.60
C VAL A 127 0.18 6.76 4.06
N ASN A 128 0.41 6.86 5.37
CA ASN A 128 1.06 8.04 5.92
C ASN A 128 2.59 7.90 6.01
N ARG A 129 3.10 6.68 6.23
CA ARG A 129 4.52 6.44 6.55
C ARG A 129 5.02 5.07 6.07
N GLY A 130 4.41 4.54 5.02
CA GLY A 130 4.65 3.18 4.56
C GLY A 130 4.64 3.10 3.05
N CYS A 131 3.72 2.29 2.51
CA CYS A 131 3.66 2.00 1.08
C CYS A 131 3.54 3.26 0.22
N VAL A 132 2.62 4.18 0.50
CA VAL A 132 2.38 5.33 -0.38
C VAL A 132 3.63 6.20 -0.54
N PRO A 133 4.24 6.75 0.54
CA PRO A 133 5.46 7.55 0.40
C PRO A 133 6.63 6.73 -0.16
N SER A 134 6.80 5.47 0.27
CA SER A 134 7.86 4.60 -0.24
C SER A 134 7.76 4.40 -1.76
N LYS A 135 6.55 4.14 -2.29
CA LYS A 135 6.36 3.90 -3.73
C LYS A 135 6.46 5.20 -4.53
N ALA A 136 6.08 6.34 -3.95
CA ALA A 136 6.29 7.65 -4.57
C ALA A 136 7.78 7.95 -4.76
N LEU A 137 8.60 7.69 -3.73
CA LEU A 137 10.05 7.87 -3.78
C LEU A 137 10.71 6.88 -4.75
N LEU A 138 10.28 5.60 -4.73
CA LEU A 138 10.79 4.59 -5.66
C LEU A 138 10.51 4.96 -7.12
N ALA A 139 9.32 5.49 -7.42
CA ALA A 139 8.98 5.94 -8.78
C ALA A 139 9.93 7.03 -9.29
N VAL A 140 10.22 8.04 -8.45
CA VAL A 140 11.19 9.09 -8.80
C VAL A 140 12.59 8.50 -8.99
N SER A 141 13.04 7.65 -8.06
CA SER A 141 14.38 7.03 -8.15
C SER A 141 14.54 6.15 -9.39
N GLY A 142 13.50 5.42 -9.77
CA GLY A 142 13.48 4.60 -10.99
C GLY A 142 13.61 5.46 -12.23
N ARG A 143 12.85 6.56 -12.29
CA ARG A 143 12.95 7.51 -13.41
C ARG A 143 14.33 8.16 -13.49
N MET A 144 14.92 8.50 -12.36
CA MET A 144 16.24 9.10 -12.30
C MET A 144 17.33 8.11 -12.75
N ARG A 145 17.19 6.84 -12.39
CA ARG A 145 18.05 5.74 -12.90
C ARG A 145 17.93 5.58 -14.41
N GLU A 146 16.71 5.59 -14.97
CA GLU A 146 16.50 5.53 -16.43
C GLU A 146 17.16 6.71 -17.15
N LEU A 147 17.03 7.92 -16.61
CA LEU A 147 17.62 9.13 -17.18
C LEU A 147 19.15 9.15 -17.11
N GLN A 148 19.76 8.38 -16.19
CA GLN A 148 21.20 8.23 -16.06
C GLN A 148 21.78 7.09 -16.90
N ASP A 149 20.96 6.24 -17.51
CA ASP A 149 21.42 5.16 -18.38
C ASP A 149 21.67 5.68 -19.81
N GLU A 150 22.80 6.35 -20.00
CA GLU A 150 23.18 6.96 -21.28
C GLU A 150 23.27 5.94 -22.42
N HIS A 151 23.74 4.72 -22.13
CA HIS A 151 23.87 3.68 -23.14
C HIS A 151 22.50 3.23 -23.65
N HIS A 152 21.56 2.95 -22.73
CA HIS A 152 20.20 2.58 -23.09
C HIS A 152 19.49 3.71 -23.84
N LEU A 153 19.60 4.96 -23.36
CA LEU A 153 19.01 6.12 -24.01
C LEU A 153 19.57 6.34 -25.42
N LYS A 154 20.88 6.21 -25.61
CA LYS A 154 21.52 6.33 -26.92
C LYS A 154 21.06 5.25 -27.90
N ALA A 155 20.86 4.01 -27.43
CA ALA A 155 20.31 2.93 -28.24
C ALA A 155 18.87 3.22 -28.73
N LEU A 156 18.11 4.03 -27.97
CA LEU A 156 16.80 4.53 -28.35
C LEU A 156 16.85 5.83 -29.19
N GLY A 157 18.05 6.34 -29.49
CA GLY A 157 18.26 7.60 -30.21
C GLY A 157 18.05 8.85 -29.35
N LEU A 158 17.99 8.73 -28.03
CA LEU A 158 17.83 9.84 -27.09
C LEU A 158 19.18 10.32 -26.55
N GLN A 159 19.31 11.64 -26.37
CA GLN A 159 20.47 12.28 -25.75
C GLN A 159 19.99 13.21 -24.65
N VAL A 160 20.44 12.97 -23.42
CA VAL A 160 20.13 13.78 -22.23
C VAL A 160 21.44 14.38 -21.74
N ALA A 161 21.53 15.70 -21.70
CA ALA A 161 22.78 16.40 -21.39
C ALA A 161 23.17 16.31 -19.90
N SER A 162 22.20 16.47 -19.00
CA SER A 162 22.40 16.25 -17.56
C SER A 162 21.05 15.96 -16.90
N ALA A 163 21.04 15.08 -15.92
CA ALA A 163 19.85 14.76 -15.15
C ALA A 163 20.14 14.94 -13.66
N GLY A 164 19.33 15.78 -13.01
CA GLY A 164 19.45 16.12 -11.60
C GLY A 164 18.09 16.06 -10.92
N TYR A 165 18.10 16.10 -9.59
CA TYR A 165 16.89 16.10 -8.77
C TYR A 165 17.07 17.00 -7.56
N ASP A 166 15.98 17.65 -7.14
CA ASP A 166 15.93 18.39 -5.89
C ASP A 166 15.32 17.51 -4.80
N ARG A 167 16.07 17.28 -3.71
CA ARG A 167 15.63 16.39 -2.63
C ARG A 167 14.34 16.85 -1.97
N GLN A 168 14.18 18.16 -1.79
CA GLN A 168 13.01 18.71 -1.11
C GLN A 168 11.76 18.51 -1.96
N SER A 169 11.81 18.84 -3.25
CA SER A 169 10.71 18.64 -4.20
C SER A 169 10.28 17.18 -4.31
N VAL A 170 11.23 16.23 -4.22
CA VAL A 170 10.94 14.79 -4.22
C VAL A 170 10.23 14.36 -2.93
N ALA A 171 10.66 14.86 -1.79
CA ALA A 171 9.99 14.63 -0.50
C ALA A 171 8.58 15.23 -0.50
N ASP A 172 8.43 16.47 -0.99
CA ASP A 172 7.15 17.16 -1.09
C ASP A 172 6.19 16.42 -2.02
N HIS A 173 6.67 15.87 -3.14
CA HIS A 173 5.89 15.02 -4.02
C HIS A 173 5.30 13.80 -3.28
N ALA A 174 6.12 13.09 -2.50
CA ALA A 174 5.67 11.94 -1.72
C ALA A 174 4.64 12.33 -0.63
N ASN A 175 4.91 13.42 0.09
CA ASN A 175 4.03 13.95 1.14
C ASN A 175 2.68 14.43 0.59
N ASN A 176 2.70 15.09 -0.57
CA ASN A 176 1.50 15.54 -1.27
C ASN A 176 0.64 14.36 -1.72
N LEU A 177 1.26 13.28 -2.23
CA LEU A 177 0.53 12.08 -2.62
C LEU A 177 -0.12 11.39 -1.41
N ALA A 178 0.63 11.21 -0.32
CA ALA A 178 0.10 10.66 0.93
C ALA A 178 -1.08 11.48 1.47
N SER A 179 -0.96 12.81 1.48
CA SER A 179 -2.01 13.72 1.94
C SER A 179 -3.29 13.66 1.10
N LYS A 180 -3.15 13.55 -0.23
CA LYS A 180 -4.30 13.37 -1.15
C LYS A 180 -5.01 12.05 -0.88
N ILE A 181 -4.27 10.95 -0.78
CA ILE A 181 -4.85 9.62 -0.52
C ILE A 181 -5.53 9.58 0.84
N ARG A 182 -4.91 10.11 1.90
CA ARG A 182 -5.51 10.24 3.23
C ARG A 182 -6.83 11.00 3.19
N SER A 183 -6.86 12.13 2.49
CA SER A 183 -8.08 12.95 2.33
C SER A 183 -9.17 12.15 1.63
N ASN A 184 -8.84 11.40 0.57
CA ASN A 184 -9.79 10.57 -0.15
C ASN A 184 -10.37 9.44 0.72
N LEU A 185 -9.54 8.76 1.52
CA LEU A 185 -10.00 7.74 2.48
C LEU A 185 -10.94 8.34 3.53
N THR A 186 -10.59 9.51 4.06
CA THR A 186 -11.42 10.21 5.05
C THR A 186 -12.77 10.61 4.44
N ASN A 187 -12.75 11.20 3.24
CA ASN A 187 -13.94 11.68 2.57
C ASN A 187 -14.86 10.55 2.13
N SER A 188 -14.32 9.41 1.69
CA SER A 188 -15.13 8.24 1.33
C SER A 188 -15.87 7.65 2.53
N MET A 189 -15.24 7.56 3.70
CA MET A 189 -15.91 7.13 4.93
C MET A 189 -17.02 8.11 5.34
N LYS A 190 -16.75 9.42 5.30
CA LYS A 190 -17.74 10.46 5.58
C LYS A 190 -18.93 10.42 4.61
N ALA A 191 -18.66 10.22 3.32
CA ALA A 191 -19.69 10.14 2.29
C ALA A 191 -20.63 8.93 2.48
N LEU A 192 -20.11 7.85 3.07
CA LEU A 192 -20.87 6.65 3.43
C LEU A 192 -21.53 6.74 4.82
N GLY A 193 -21.31 7.84 5.54
CA GLY A 193 -21.85 8.09 6.87
C GLY A 193 -21.18 7.32 8.01
N VAL A 194 -20.02 6.69 7.78
CA VAL A 194 -19.27 6.00 8.85
C VAL A 194 -18.89 7.01 9.93
N ASP A 195 -19.20 6.69 11.18
CA ASP A 195 -18.84 7.53 12.32
C ASP A 195 -17.34 7.39 12.61
N ILE A 196 -16.58 8.48 12.46
CA ILE A 196 -15.14 8.50 12.74
C ILE A 196 -14.95 9.04 14.16
N LEU A 197 -14.71 8.13 15.11
CA LEU A 197 -14.51 8.43 16.52
C LEU A 197 -13.02 8.69 16.76
N THR A 198 -12.65 9.92 17.14
CA THR A 198 -11.24 10.27 17.31
C THR A 198 -10.76 9.98 18.73
N GLY A 199 -9.81 9.05 18.88
CA GLY A 199 -9.23 8.66 20.16
C GLY A 199 -8.61 7.27 20.12
N VAL A 200 -7.97 6.88 21.22
CA VAL A 200 -7.43 5.53 21.41
C VAL A 200 -8.56 4.60 21.84
N GLY A 201 -8.86 3.60 21.02
CA GLY A 201 -9.86 2.58 21.34
C GLY A 201 -9.31 1.48 22.24
N THR A 202 -10.02 1.15 23.31
CA THR A 202 -9.70 0.03 24.21
C THR A 202 -10.93 -0.86 24.36
N VAL A 203 -10.76 -2.17 24.15
CA VAL A 203 -11.82 -3.15 24.41
C VAL A 203 -11.88 -3.39 25.92
N VAL A 204 -13.03 -3.08 26.54
CA VAL A 204 -13.25 -3.21 27.99
C VAL A 204 -14.16 -4.38 28.37
N GLY A 205 -14.75 -5.03 27.38
CA GLY A 205 -15.55 -6.23 27.55
C GLY A 205 -15.97 -6.79 26.19
N SER A 206 -16.73 -7.89 26.20
CA SER A 206 -17.03 -8.67 24.98
C SER A 206 -17.71 -7.86 23.86
N GLN A 207 -18.43 -6.78 24.19
CA GLN A 207 -19.22 -5.95 23.26
C GLN A 207 -19.15 -4.46 23.64
N ARG A 208 -18.08 -4.06 24.34
CA ARG A 208 -17.91 -2.71 24.89
C ARG A 208 -16.53 -2.18 24.54
N VAL A 209 -16.49 -0.99 23.96
CA VAL A 209 -15.25 -0.30 23.57
C VAL A 209 -15.29 1.10 24.16
N LYS A 210 -14.24 1.46 24.90
CA LYS A 210 -14.02 2.85 25.29
C LYS A 210 -13.07 3.52 24.30
N TYR A 211 -13.26 4.81 24.05
CA TYR A 211 -12.35 5.61 23.26
C TYR A 211 -12.18 7.00 23.88
N GLY A 212 -10.98 7.55 23.77
CA GLY A 212 -10.67 8.85 24.35
C GLY A 212 -9.33 9.39 23.87
N LYS A 213 -9.10 10.67 24.10
CA LYS A 213 -7.79 11.29 23.92
C LYS A 213 -7.14 11.43 25.29
N VAL A 214 -5.82 11.33 25.34
CA VAL A 214 -5.05 11.57 26.56
C VAL A 214 -5.43 12.95 27.13
N GLY A 215 -5.83 12.99 28.39
CA GLY A 215 -6.25 14.22 29.08
C GLY A 215 -7.73 14.59 28.94
N PHE A 216 -8.55 13.78 28.24
CA PHE A 216 -10.00 13.97 28.12
C PHE A 216 -10.75 12.75 28.68
N PRO A 217 -12.00 12.91 29.16
CA PRO A 217 -12.79 11.79 29.63
C PRO A 217 -13.04 10.78 28.50
N ASP A 218 -12.83 9.50 28.81
CA ASP A 218 -13.15 8.39 27.91
C ASP A 218 -14.67 8.35 27.67
N THR A 219 -15.07 8.11 26.43
CA THR A 219 -16.45 7.81 26.05
C THR A 219 -16.56 6.32 25.77
N GLU A 220 -17.70 5.73 26.10
CA GLU A 220 -17.93 4.31 25.88
C GLU A 220 -19.05 4.06 24.88
N VAL A 221 -18.83 3.10 24.00
CA VAL A 221 -19.81 2.65 23.01
C VAL A 221 -19.96 1.13 23.06
N THR A 222 -21.16 0.69 22.72
CA THR A 222 -21.53 -0.71 22.63
C THR A 222 -21.63 -1.14 21.18
N ALA A 223 -21.12 -2.33 20.88
CA ALA A 223 -21.17 -2.88 19.53
C ALA A 223 -21.36 -4.39 19.55
N ARG A 224 -22.17 -4.89 18.61
CA ARG A 224 -22.37 -6.33 18.45
C ARG A 224 -21.06 -7.04 18.08
N ASN A 225 -20.31 -6.47 17.16
CA ASN A 225 -19.03 -7.00 16.71
C ASN A 225 -17.93 -5.93 16.83
N ILE A 226 -16.71 -6.38 17.10
CA ILE A 226 -15.53 -5.53 17.19
C ILE A 226 -14.45 -6.10 16.27
N ILE A 227 -13.90 -5.26 15.38
CA ILE A 227 -12.70 -5.59 14.59
C ILE A 227 -11.51 -4.82 15.15
N ILE A 228 -10.42 -5.52 15.44
CA ILE A 228 -9.16 -4.93 15.87
C ILE A 228 -8.24 -4.83 14.64
N ALA A 229 -7.96 -3.60 14.23
CA ALA A 229 -7.14 -3.26 13.06
C ALA A 229 -6.07 -2.20 13.42
N THR A 230 -5.46 -2.34 14.59
CA THR A 230 -4.50 -1.39 15.18
C THR A 230 -3.16 -1.29 14.44
N GLY A 231 -2.87 -2.22 13.54
CA GLY A 231 -1.68 -2.20 12.70
C GLY A 231 -0.43 -2.72 13.42
N SER A 232 0.72 -2.11 13.13
CA SER A 232 2.03 -2.53 13.65
C SER A 232 2.96 -1.35 13.81
N VAL A 233 4.04 -1.57 14.57
CA VAL A 233 5.14 -0.64 14.80
C VAL A 233 6.46 -1.32 14.44
N PRO A 234 7.48 -0.57 13.97
CA PRO A 234 8.78 -1.16 13.69
C PRO A 234 9.44 -1.68 14.97
N PHE A 235 10.16 -2.78 14.86
CA PHE A 235 11.05 -3.23 15.91
C PHE A 235 12.31 -2.36 15.94
N VAL A 236 12.70 -1.91 17.12
CA VAL A 236 13.90 -1.08 17.34
C VAL A 236 14.85 -1.86 18.25
N PRO A 237 16.06 -2.22 17.79
CA PRO A 237 17.06 -2.86 18.65
C PRO A 237 17.48 -1.97 19.83
N ASN A 238 17.84 -2.60 20.94
CA ASN A 238 18.34 -1.88 22.11
C ASN A 238 19.57 -1.02 21.78
N GLY A 239 19.60 0.22 22.26
CA GLY A 239 20.71 1.14 22.05
C GLY A 239 20.63 1.96 20.75
N ILE A 240 19.56 1.83 19.96
CA ILE A 240 19.32 2.66 18.77
C ILE A 240 18.28 3.74 19.09
N GLU A 241 18.65 5.00 18.89
CA GLU A 241 17.71 6.12 18.93
C GLU A 241 16.98 6.26 17.58
N VAL A 242 15.68 6.51 17.64
CA VAL A 242 14.83 6.69 16.45
C VAL A 242 14.64 8.18 16.21
N ASP A 243 14.84 8.62 14.97
CA ASP A 243 14.80 10.03 14.55
C ASP A 243 13.38 10.57 14.26
N GLY A 244 12.36 9.70 14.29
CA GLY A 244 10.95 10.07 14.16
C GLY A 244 10.47 10.15 12.72
#